data_AF-A0A9Q0V553-F1
#
_entry.id   AF-A0A9Q0V553-F1
#
_cell.length_a   1.000
_cell.length_b   1.000
_cell.length_c   1.000
_cell.angle_alpha   90.00
_cell.angle_beta   90.00
_cell.angle_gamma   90.00
#
_symmetry.space_group_name_H-M   'P 1'
#
loop_
_entity.id
_entity.type
_entity.pdbx_description
1 polymer ?
#
loop_
_entity_poly.entity_id
_entity_poly.type
_entity_poly.pdbx_seq_one_letter_code
_entity_poly.pdbx_strand_id
1 'polypeptide(L)'
;MIGKEEGIKGYWKGNLPQVIRIIPYSAFQLLAYETYKKLFRGKDAELSVIGRLAAGACAGMTSTFVTYPLDVLRLRLAVDPGFRTMSEVALTMLREEGVASFYYGLGPSLLSIAPYIAVNFCIFDLVKKSLPEKYQQKTQSSLLTAVVSAAVATLMCYPLDTVRRQMQMKGNPYKSVLDAFPGIMQRDGVIGLYRGFVPNALKNLPNSSIRLTTFDFVKRLIAASEKEFQRIVEENRHKQSQDASN
;
A
#
# COMPACT_ATOMS: atom_id res chain seq x y z
N MET A 1 17.54 23.72 -1.64
CA MET A 1 17.05 22.75 -2.67
C MET A 1 17.88 21.49 -2.47
N ILE A 2 17.25 20.34 -2.23
CA ILE A 2 17.91 19.09 -1.80
C ILE A 2 19.15 18.75 -2.65
N GLY A 3 19.10 18.94 -3.97
CA GLY A 3 20.24 18.68 -4.86
C GLY A 3 21.47 19.58 -4.66
N LYS A 4 21.34 20.76 -4.04
CA LYS A 4 22.43 21.72 -3.80
C LYS A 4 23.02 21.60 -2.39
N GLU A 5 22.25 21.08 -1.42
CA GLU A 5 22.64 20.95 -0.01
C GLU A 5 23.06 19.53 0.38
N GLU A 6 22.45 18.50 -0.19
CA GLU A 6 22.71 17.08 0.15
C GLU A 6 23.25 16.24 -1.02
N GLY A 7 23.33 16.82 -2.22
CA GLY A 7 23.78 16.15 -3.45
C GLY A 7 22.88 15.00 -3.91
N ILE A 8 23.39 14.15 -4.81
CA ILE A 8 22.65 13.02 -5.39
C ILE A 8 22.27 11.97 -4.32
N LYS A 9 23.07 11.85 -3.25
CA LYS A 9 22.82 10.92 -2.13
C LYS A 9 21.59 11.32 -1.30
N GLY A 10 21.25 12.62 -1.23
CA GLY A 10 20.04 13.10 -0.56
C GLY A 10 18.74 12.53 -1.14
N TYR A 11 18.69 12.32 -2.47
CA TYR A 11 17.51 11.71 -3.12
C TYR A 11 17.27 10.24 -2.75
N TRP A 12 18.31 9.53 -2.30
CA TRP A 12 18.22 8.13 -1.88
C TRP A 12 18.06 7.97 -0.36
N LYS A 13 18.12 9.07 0.40
CA LYS A 13 17.96 9.08 1.86
C LYS A 13 16.55 8.58 2.20
N GLY A 14 16.46 7.51 3.00
CA GLY A 14 15.20 6.87 3.37
C GLY A 14 14.66 5.81 2.38
N ASN A 15 15.31 5.57 1.23
CA ASN A 15 14.91 4.49 0.31
C ASN A 15 15.33 3.10 0.81
N LEU A 16 16.49 2.98 1.47
CA LEU A 16 16.95 1.72 2.06
C LEU A 16 15.98 1.20 3.16
N PRO A 17 15.56 2.02 4.15
CA PRO A 17 14.48 1.63 5.08
C PRO A 17 13.18 1.23 4.38
N GLN A 18 12.84 1.90 3.26
CA GLN A 18 11.64 1.58 2.50
C GLN A 18 11.69 0.18 1.87
N VAL A 19 12.86 -0.25 1.37
CA VAL A 19 13.05 -1.61 0.84
C VAL A 19 12.98 -2.64 1.96
N ILE A 20 13.67 -2.38 3.08
CA ILE A 20 13.64 -3.26 4.27
C ILE A 20 12.21 -3.44 4.78
N ARG A 21 11.37 -2.40 4.69
CA ARG A 21 9.97 -2.44 5.09
C ARG A 21 9.06 -3.20 4.11
N ILE A 22 9.32 -3.12 2.81
CA ILE A 22 8.46 -3.73 1.78
C ILE A 22 8.36 -5.24 1.93
N ILE A 23 9.45 -5.91 2.32
CA ILE A 23 9.50 -7.36 2.49
C ILE A 23 8.55 -7.85 3.62
N PRO A 24 8.71 -7.40 4.88
CA PRO A 24 7.81 -7.80 5.96
C PRO A 24 6.39 -7.29 5.73
N TYR A 25 6.21 -6.09 5.18
CA TYR A 25 4.88 -5.57 4.86
C TYR A 25 4.13 -6.52 3.91
N SER A 26 4.78 -6.94 2.82
CA SER A 26 4.17 -7.83 1.83
C SER A 26 3.90 -9.23 2.40
N ALA A 27 4.81 -9.75 3.22
CA ALA A 27 4.64 -11.05 3.88
C ALA A 27 3.45 -11.05 4.83
N PHE A 28 3.38 -10.09 5.76
CA PHE A 28 2.25 -9.98 6.70
C PHE A 28 0.95 -9.64 5.99
N GLN A 29 0.98 -8.83 4.93
CA GLN A 29 -0.21 -8.52 4.14
C GLN A 29 -0.76 -9.77 3.45
N LEU A 30 0.09 -10.62 2.85
CA LEU A 30 -0.38 -11.85 2.21
C LEU A 30 -0.92 -12.85 3.23
N LEU A 31 -0.22 -13.05 4.35
CA LEU A 31 -0.67 -13.93 5.44
C LEU A 31 -2.01 -13.46 6.01
N ALA A 32 -2.13 -12.17 6.33
CA ALA A 32 -3.37 -11.59 6.82
C ALA A 32 -4.49 -11.70 5.77
N TYR A 33 -4.18 -11.47 4.49
CA TYR A 33 -5.16 -11.59 3.41
C TYR A 33 -5.68 -13.02 3.26
N GLU A 34 -4.83 -14.04 3.40
CA GLU A 34 -5.28 -15.44 3.41
C GLU A 34 -6.14 -15.78 4.62
N THR A 35 -5.76 -15.33 5.81
CA THR A 35 -6.54 -15.52 7.03
C THR A 35 -7.90 -14.83 6.93
N TYR A 36 -7.95 -13.58 6.49
CA TYR A 36 -9.21 -12.85 6.31
C TYR A 36 -10.05 -13.43 5.17
N LYS A 37 -9.47 -13.90 4.06
CA LYS A 37 -10.22 -14.63 3.02
C LYS A 37 -10.87 -15.89 3.55
N LYS A 38 -10.20 -16.64 4.44
CA LYS A 38 -10.76 -17.84 5.08
C LYS A 38 -11.89 -17.46 6.05
N LEU A 39 -11.72 -16.36 6.79
CA LEU A 39 -12.74 -15.86 7.72
C LEU A 39 -13.99 -15.30 7.01
N PHE A 40 -13.81 -14.61 5.88
CA PHE A 40 -14.89 -14.06 5.06
C PHE A 40 -15.44 -15.05 4.01
N ARG A 41 -14.94 -16.29 3.97
CA ARG A 41 -15.48 -17.36 3.12
C ARG A 41 -16.78 -17.86 3.77
N GLY A 42 -17.91 -17.35 3.28
CA GLY A 42 -19.24 -17.92 3.57
C GLY A 42 -19.45 -19.28 2.88
N LYS A 43 -20.60 -19.91 3.13
CA LYS A 43 -20.98 -21.26 2.64
C LYS A 43 -20.93 -21.44 1.11
N ASP A 44 -20.86 -20.37 0.33
CA ASP A 44 -20.71 -20.41 -1.13
C ASP A 44 -19.22 -20.36 -1.52
N ALA A 45 -18.79 -21.31 -2.36
CA ALA A 45 -17.38 -21.56 -2.70
C ALA A 45 -16.64 -20.36 -3.33
N GLU A 46 -17.35 -19.30 -3.75
CA GLU A 46 -16.79 -18.08 -4.34
C GLU A 46 -16.89 -16.85 -3.44
N LEU A 47 -15.73 -16.25 -3.11
CA LEU A 47 -15.67 -14.96 -2.42
C LEU A 47 -16.23 -13.85 -3.30
N SER A 48 -17.33 -13.22 -2.85
CA SER A 48 -17.85 -11.95 -3.40
C SER A 48 -16.75 -10.89 -3.45
N VAL A 49 -16.80 -10.01 -4.46
CA VAL A 49 -15.81 -8.94 -4.62
C VAL A 49 -15.75 -8.02 -3.40
N ILE A 50 -16.87 -7.81 -2.71
CA ILE A 50 -16.93 -7.06 -1.44
C ILE A 50 -16.10 -7.78 -0.38
N GLY A 51 -16.24 -9.10 -0.26
CA GLY A 51 -15.47 -9.91 0.69
C GLY A 51 -13.97 -9.92 0.38
N ARG A 52 -13.58 -9.92 -0.90
CA ARG A 52 -12.16 -9.80 -1.31
C ARG A 52 -11.60 -8.42 -1.00
N LEU A 53 -12.37 -7.35 -1.23
CA LEU A 53 -11.99 -5.98 -0.90
C LEU A 53 -11.88 -5.77 0.62
N ALA A 54 -12.83 -6.29 1.40
CA ALA A 54 -12.81 -6.25 2.86
C ALA A 54 -11.64 -7.04 3.45
N ALA A 55 -11.40 -8.26 2.95
CA ALA A 55 -10.24 -9.04 3.33
C ALA A 55 -8.94 -8.29 3.01
N GLY A 56 -8.86 -7.63 1.85
CA GLY A 56 -7.71 -6.81 1.46
C GLY A 56 -7.50 -5.59 2.35
N ALA A 57 -8.58 -4.89 2.70
CA ALA A 57 -8.54 -3.72 3.59
C ALA A 57 -8.10 -4.10 5.01
N CYS A 58 -8.70 -5.14 5.59
CA CYS A 58 -8.32 -5.67 6.91
C CYS A 58 -6.88 -6.19 6.91
N ALA A 59 -6.47 -6.90 5.86
CA ALA A 59 -5.09 -7.35 5.72
C ALA A 59 -4.09 -6.18 5.68
N GLY A 60 -4.43 -5.13 4.94
CA GLY A 60 -3.62 -3.91 4.87
C GLY A 60 -3.54 -3.18 6.21
N MET A 61 -4.64 -3.09 6.98
CA MET A 61 -4.62 -2.50 8.32
C MET A 61 -3.74 -3.28 9.28
N THR A 62 -3.87 -4.62 9.29
CA THR A 62 -3.07 -5.49 10.15
C THR A 62 -1.59 -5.45 9.78
N SER A 63 -1.25 -5.48 8.48
CA SER A 63 0.14 -5.35 8.04
C SER A 63 0.70 -3.98 8.39
N THR A 64 -0.05 -2.90 8.20
CA THR A 64 0.35 -1.55 8.61
C THR A 64 0.56 -1.46 10.12
N PHE A 65 -0.27 -2.08 10.95
CA PHE A 65 -0.08 -2.10 12.40
C PHE A 65 1.24 -2.78 12.79
N VAL A 66 1.53 -3.95 12.19
CA VAL A 66 2.78 -4.69 12.44
C VAL A 66 4.01 -3.93 11.94
N THR A 67 3.91 -3.26 10.79
CA THR A 67 5.04 -2.50 10.22
C THR A 67 5.12 -1.05 10.67
N TYR A 68 4.20 -0.60 11.52
CA TYR A 68 4.10 0.80 11.94
C TYR A 68 5.41 1.35 12.55
N PRO A 69 6.16 0.61 13.38
CA PRO A 69 7.45 1.06 13.90
C PRO A 69 8.46 1.40 12.80
N LEU A 70 8.48 0.63 11.71
CA LEU A 70 9.35 0.87 10.55
C LEU A 70 8.90 2.10 9.75
N ASP A 71 7.59 2.34 9.68
CA ASP A 71 7.03 3.54 9.03
C ASP A 71 7.43 4.81 9.80
N VAL A 72 7.33 4.81 11.13
CA VAL A 72 7.75 5.94 11.96
C VAL A 72 9.25 6.19 11.85
N LEU A 73 10.06 5.13 11.91
CA LEU A 73 11.52 5.24 11.79
C LEU A 73 11.95 5.80 10.44
N ARG A 74 11.28 5.37 9.35
CA ARG A 74 11.49 5.94 8.00
C ARG A 74 11.15 7.42 7.95
N LEU A 75 10.00 7.83 8.52
CA LEU A 75 9.58 9.24 8.52
C LEU A 75 10.57 10.11 9.30
N ARG A 76 11.07 9.63 10.44
CA ARG A 76 12.10 10.32 11.22
C ARG A 76 13.42 10.43 10.44
N LEU A 77 13.88 9.36 9.80
CA LEU A 77 15.09 9.38 8.96
C LEU A 77 15.00 10.29 7.73
N ALA A 78 13.81 10.44 7.14
CA ALA A 78 13.60 11.32 5.99
C ALA A 78 13.65 12.81 6.36
N VAL A 79 13.38 13.13 7.62
CA VAL A 79 13.37 14.51 8.14
C VAL A 79 14.66 14.83 8.92
N ASP A 80 15.43 13.81 9.32
CA ASP A 80 16.68 13.99 10.05
C ASP A 80 17.76 14.63 9.14
N PRO A 81 18.28 15.84 9.47
CA PRO A 81 19.39 16.44 8.75
C PRO A 81 20.71 15.65 8.94
N GLY A 82 20.83 14.83 9.99
CA GLY A 82 21.97 13.96 10.22
C GLY A 82 22.04 12.77 9.25
N PHE A 83 23.24 12.36 8.85
CA PHE A 83 23.47 11.09 8.15
C PHE A 83 23.56 9.91 9.13
N ARG A 84 22.62 9.82 10.08
CA ARG A 84 22.62 8.76 11.10
C ARG A 84 22.14 7.44 10.50
N THR A 85 22.66 6.33 11.02
CA THR A 85 22.19 5.00 10.63
C THR A 85 20.80 4.72 11.20
N MET A 86 20.03 3.84 10.56
CA MET A 86 18.68 3.47 10.99
C MET A 86 18.65 2.93 12.43
N SER A 87 19.68 2.19 12.83
CA SER A 87 19.89 1.68 14.19
C SER A 87 20.14 2.79 15.20
N GLU A 88 20.94 3.80 14.86
CA GLU A 88 21.19 4.95 15.75
C GLU A 88 19.92 5.72 16.03
N VAL A 89 19.13 6.03 14.99
CA VAL A 89 17.86 6.76 15.16
C VAL A 89 16.87 5.93 15.97
N ALA A 90 16.78 4.61 15.73
CA ALA A 90 15.92 3.73 16.51
C ALA A 90 16.35 3.68 17.99
N LEU A 91 17.65 3.60 18.27
CA LEU A 91 18.18 3.57 19.63
C LEU A 91 17.96 4.90 20.35
N THR A 92 18.17 6.03 19.66
CA THR A 92 17.87 7.37 20.19
C THR A 92 16.38 7.51 20.51
N MET A 93 15.49 7.11 19.60
CA MET A 93 14.04 7.13 19.85
C MET A 93 13.65 6.28 21.05
N LEU A 94 14.22 5.08 21.17
CA LEU A 94 13.94 4.19 22.30
C LEU A 94 14.43 4.77 23.63
N ARG A 95 15.61 5.41 23.63
CA ARG A 95 16.24 5.96 24.84
C ARG A 95 15.61 7.28 25.30
N GLU A 96 15.20 8.14 24.37
CA GLU A 96 14.69 9.48 24.68
C GLU A 96 13.15 9.54 24.76
N GLU A 97 12.44 8.84 23.87
CA GLU A 97 10.98 8.94 23.73
C GLU A 97 10.26 7.63 24.15
N GLY A 98 10.99 6.54 24.38
CA GLY A 98 10.45 5.23 24.78
C GLY A 98 9.72 4.48 23.67
N VAL A 99 9.16 3.31 23.99
CA VAL A 99 8.50 2.41 23.01
C VAL A 99 7.22 3.02 22.40
N ALA A 100 6.54 3.91 23.15
CA ALA A 100 5.32 4.57 22.70
C ALA A 100 5.56 5.46 21.46
N SER A 101 6.78 5.98 21.30
CA SER A 101 7.16 6.83 20.16
C SER A 101 7.04 6.11 18.80
N PHE A 102 7.24 4.79 18.78
CA PHE A 102 7.13 3.96 17.57
C PHE A 102 5.69 3.79 17.08
N TYR A 103 4.70 4.05 17.95
CA TYR A 103 3.27 4.00 17.61
C TYR A 103 2.61 5.38 17.61
N TYR A 104 3.40 6.45 17.74
CA TYR A 104 2.89 7.80 17.74
C TYR A 104 2.23 8.12 16.38
N GLY A 105 1.01 8.67 16.42
CA GLY A 105 0.21 8.95 15.21
C GLY A 105 -0.62 7.77 14.69
N LEU A 106 -0.65 6.61 15.37
CA LEU A 106 -1.51 5.49 14.99
C LEU A 106 -3.00 5.87 15.08
N GLY A 107 -3.39 6.65 16.09
CA GLY A 107 -4.78 7.14 16.24
C GLY A 107 -5.28 7.93 15.02
N PRO A 108 -4.62 9.04 14.63
CA PRO A 108 -4.95 9.76 13.39
C PRO A 108 -4.88 8.88 12.14
N SER A 109 -3.95 7.93 12.10
CA SER A 109 -3.83 6.97 11.01
C SER A 109 -5.07 6.08 10.88
N LEU A 110 -5.49 5.44 11.97
CA LEU A 110 -6.68 4.58 12.00
C LEU A 110 -7.96 5.39 11.75
N LEU A 111 -8.06 6.58 12.32
CA LEU A 111 -9.19 7.49 12.12
C LEU A 111 -9.33 7.94 10.67
N SER A 112 -8.23 8.05 9.92
CA SER A 112 -8.27 8.37 8.48
C SER A 112 -8.62 7.15 7.60
N ILE A 113 -8.26 5.95 8.03
CA ILE A 113 -8.48 4.72 7.27
C ILE A 113 -9.95 4.29 7.33
N ALA A 114 -10.62 4.46 8.48
CA ALA A 114 -12.01 4.03 8.65
C ALA A 114 -13.01 4.74 7.70
N PRO A 115 -13.01 6.08 7.55
CA PRO A 115 -13.85 6.79 6.58
C PRO A 115 -13.54 6.37 5.15
N TYR A 116 -12.26 6.19 4.81
CA TYR A 116 -11.85 5.75 3.49
C TYR A 116 -12.45 4.37 3.14
N ILE A 117 -12.37 3.41 4.05
CA ILE A 117 -12.96 2.08 3.87
C ILE A 117 -14.49 2.18 3.76
N ALA A 118 -15.14 2.95 4.63
CA ALA A 118 -16.61 3.10 4.62
C ALA A 118 -17.13 3.74 3.33
N VAL A 119 -16.51 4.84 2.89
CA VAL A 119 -16.86 5.54 1.64
C VAL A 119 -16.58 4.66 0.43
N ASN A 120 -15.46 3.93 0.43
CA ASN A 120 -15.13 2.99 -0.64
C ASN A 120 -16.19 1.89 -0.77
N PHE A 121 -16.65 1.31 0.34
CA PHE A 121 -17.72 0.31 0.31
C PHE A 121 -19.06 0.90 -0.14
N CYS A 122 -19.42 2.08 0.37
CA CYS A 122 -20.64 2.76 -0.03
C CYS A 122 -20.67 3.03 -1.54
N ILE A 123 -19.60 3.58 -2.10
CA ILE A 123 -19.50 3.84 -3.54
C ILE A 123 -19.47 2.53 -4.33
N PHE A 124 -18.75 1.51 -3.86
CA PHE A 124 -18.75 0.21 -4.51
C PHE A 124 -20.16 -0.38 -4.63
N ASP A 125 -20.95 -0.32 -3.55
CA ASP A 125 -22.33 -0.82 -3.54
C ASP A 125 -23.25 0.00 -4.45
N LEU A 126 -23.11 1.33 -4.46
CA LEU A 126 -23.88 2.21 -5.35
C LEU A 126 -23.57 1.96 -6.82
N VAL A 127 -22.29 1.83 -7.19
CA VAL A 127 -21.88 1.55 -8.56
C VAL A 127 -22.36 0.15 -8.94
N LYS A 128 -22.19 -0.86 -8.08
CA LYS A 128 -22.63 -2.24 -8.37
C LYS A 128 -24.14 -2.34 -8.57
N LYS A 129 -24.95 -1.62 -7.78
CA LYS A 129 -26.42 -1.55 -7.95
C LYS A 129 -26.85 -0.87 -9.25
N SER A 130 -26.02 0.03 -9.77
CA SER A 130 -26.30 0.75 -11.02
C SER A 130 -25.92 -0.05 -12.28
N LEU A 131 -25.18 -1.17 -12.14
CA LEU A 131 -24.81 -2.03 -13.25
C LEU A 131 -25.93 -3.05 -13.59
N PRO A 132 -26.22 -3.30 -14.89
CA PRO A 132 -27.15 -4.34 -15.31
C PRO A 132 -26.77 -5.73 -14.77
N GLU A 133 -27.75 -6.54 -14.36
CA GLU A 133 -27.55 -7.89 -13.78
C GLU A 133 -26.63 -8.80 -14.63
N LYS A 134 -26.66 -8.66 -15.97
CA LYS A 134 -25.81 -9.40 -16.91
C LYS A 134 -24.30 -9.18 -16.70
N TYR A 135 -23.88 -8.08 -16.08
CA TYR A 135 -22.47 -7.76 -15.84
C TYR A 135 -22.03 -7.94 -14.37
N GLN A 136 -22.97 -8.20 -13.45
CA GLN A 136 -22.67 -8.29 -12.02
C GLN A 136 -21.82 -9.51 -11.64
N GLN A 137 -21.89 -10.61 -12.40
CA GLN A 137 -21.13 -11.83 -12.13
C GLN A 137 -19.79 -11.92 -12.87
N LYS A 138 -19.50 -11.04 -13.82
CA LYS A 138 -18.23 -11.11 -14.57
C LYS A 138 -17.11 -10.53 -13.71
N THR A 139 -16.11 -11.36 -13.34
CA THR A 139 -14.94 -10.95 -12.54
C THR A 139 -14.26 -9.69 -13.07
N GLN A 140 -14.17 -9.54 -14.40
CA GLN A 140 -13.61 -8.37 -15.08
C GLN A 140 -14.39 -7.08 -14.79
N SER A 141 -15.72 -7.13 -14.88
CA SER A 141 -16.61 -5.98 -14.64
C SER A 141 -16.64 -5.59 -13.16
N SER A 142 -16.52 -6.58 -12.27
CA SER A 142 -16.45 -6.29 -10.84
C SER A 142 -15.11 -5.69 -10.41
N LEU A 143 -14.01 -6.04 -11.08
CA LEU A 143 -12.71 -5.40 -10.85
C LEU A 143 -12.71 -3.95 -11.36
N LEU A 144 -13.28 -3.69 -12.55
CA LEU A 144 -13.40 -2.34 -13.08
C LEU A 144 -14.26 -1.46 -12.15
N THR A 145 -15.38 -2.00 -11.68
CA THR A 145 -16.25 -1.33 -10.70
C THR A 145 -15.50 -1.03 -9.40
N ALA A 146 -14.66 -1.95 -8.93
CA ALA A 146 -13.80 -1.74 -7.77
C ALA A 146 -12.78 -0.61 -7.98
N VAL A 147 -12.17 -0.53 -9.17
CA VAL A 147 -11.20 0.52 -9.48
C VAL A 147 -11.87 1.88 -9.56
N VAL A 148 -13.03 1.98 -10.21
CA VAL A 148 -13.77 3.24 -10.32
C VAL A 148 -14.27 3.72 -8.95
N SER A 149 -14.86 2.81 -8.16
CA SER A 149 -15.30 3.15 -6.79
C SER A 149 -14.14 3.57 -5.90
N ALA A 150 -13.01 2.87 -5.96
CA ALA A 150 -11.81 3.24 -5.21
C ALA A 150 -11.26 4.62 -5.65
N ALA A 151 -11.29 4.95 -6.94
CA ALA A 151 -10.86 6.26 -7.43
C ALA A 151 -11.76 7.39 -6.90
N VAL A 152 -13.08 7.21 -6.97
CA VAL A 152 -14.05 8.20 -6.45
C VAL A 152 -13.94 8.32 -4.92
N ALA A 153 -13.79 7.20 -4.21
CA ALA A 153 -13.59 7.20 -2.76
C ALA A 153 -12.27 7.90 -2.38
N THR A 154 -11.21 7.69 -3.15
CA THR A 154 -9.93 8.40 -2.95
C THR A 154 -10.09 9.90 -3.15
N LEU A 155 -10.87 10.35 -4.14
CA LEU A 155 -11.13 11.79 -4.38
C LEU A 155 -11.97 12.41 -3.26
N MET A 156 -12.97 11.68 -2.73
CA MET A 156 -13.81 12.15 -1.62
C MET A 156 -13.06 12.17 -0.28
N CYS A 157 -12.20 11.19 -0.03
CA CYS A 157 -11.46 11.08 1.23
C CYS A 157 -10.09 11.75 1.20
N TYR A 158 -9.66 12.31 0.06
CA TYR A 158 -8.38 13.01 -0.06
C TYR A 158 -8.18 14.13 0.97
N PRO A 159 -9.21 14.96 1.30
CA PRO A 159 -9.09 15.97 2.34
C PRO A 159 -8.69 15.40 3.71
N LEU A 160 -9.24 14.24 4.08
CA LEU A 160 -8.90 13.56 5.34
C LEU A 160 -7.47 13.00 5.34
N ASP A 161 -7.02 12.50 4.18
CA ASP A 161 -5.64 12.03 3.98
C ASP A 161 -4.63 13.20 4.07
N THR A 162 -4.97 14.37 3.52
CA THR A 162 -4.16 15.60 3.66
C THR A 162 -4.05 16.03 5.12
N VAL A 163 -5.16 16.09 5.85
CA VAL A 163 -5.16 16.43 7.29
C VAL A 163 -4.32 15.43 8.09
N ARG A 164 -4.48 14.13 7.82
CA ARG A 164 -3.68 13.07 8.45
C ARG A 164 -2.17 13.29 8.22
N ARG A 165 -1.75 13.56 6.98
CA ARG A 165 -0.34 13.79 6.63
C ARG A 165 0.22 15.03 7.32
N GLN A 166 -0.55 16.12 7.39
CA GLN A 166 -0.18 17.30 8.17
C GLN A 166 -0.03 16.99 9.67
N MET A 167 -0.92 16.16 10.22
CA MET A 167 -0.85 15.73 11.63
C MET A 167 0.37 14.85 11.93
N GLN A 168 0.88 14.10 10.95
CA GLN A 168 2.07 13.25 11.11
C GLN A 168 3.41 13.99 10.98
N MET A 169 3.40 15.24 10.48
CA MET A 169 4.60 16.05 10.34
C MET A 169 4.98 16.70 11.68
N LYS A 170 6.25 16.62 12.07
CA LYS A 170 6.76 17.19 13.33
C LYS A 170 6.80 18.72 13.23
N GLY A 171 6.21 19.44 14.20
CA GLY A 171 6.15 20.92 14.22
C GLY A 171 4.88 21.54 13.62
N ASN A 172 3.81 20.76 13.53
CA ASN A 172 2.49 21.24 13.09
C ASN A 172 1.81 22.13 14.15
N PRO A 173 1.09 23.19 13.74
CA PRO A 173 0.42 24.09 14.68
C PRO A 173 -0.88 23.52 15.26
N TYR A 174 -1.35 22.37 14.76
CA TYR A 174 -2.66 21.80 15.07
C TYR A 174 -2.57 20.71 16.13
N LYS A 175 -3.43 20.77 17.15
CA LYS A 175 -3.47 19.79 18.25
C LYS A 175 -4.34 18.58 17.95
N SER A 176 -5.24 18.66 16.97
CA SER A 176 -6.22 17.61 16.66
C SER A 176 -6.71 17.69 15.22
N VAL A 177 -7.22 16.56 14.70
CA VAL A 177 -7.81 16.46 13.34
C VAL A 177 -8.97 17.45 13.15
N LEU A 178 -9.78 17.64 14.19
CA LEU A 178 -10.92 18.56 14.20
C LEU A 178 -10.53 20.04 14.18
N ASP A 179 -9.30 20.35 14.58
CA ASP A 179 -8.73 21.70 14.57
C ASP A 179 -7.95 21.97 13.26
N ALA A 180 -7.27 20.94 12.76
CA ALA A 180 -6.53 20.98 11.50
C ALA A 180 -7.44 21.19 10.28
N PHE A 181 -8.63 20.59 10.24
CA PHE A 181 -9.55 20.73 9.10
C PHE A 181 -10.03 22.18 8.88
N PRO A 182 -10.64 22.87 9.86
CA PRO A 182 -11.02 24.27 9.72
C PRO A 182 -9.80 25.19 9.59
N GLY A 183 -8.68 24.90 10.28
CA GLY A 183 -7.45 25.68 10.16
C GLY A 183 -6.85 25.69 8.76
N ILE A 184 -6.84 24.53 8.07
CA ILE A 184 -6.39 24.43 6.67
C ILE A 184 -7.37 25.15 5.75
N MET A 185 -8.68 25.00 5.97
CA MET A 185 -9.71 25.65 5.16
C MET A 185 -9.62 27.19 5.25
N GLN A 186 -9.37 27.74 6.44
CA GLN A 186 -9.23 29.19 6.64
C GLN A 186 -7.93 29.74 6.05
N ARG A 187 -6.86 28.95 6.02
CA ARG A 187 -5.52 29.41 5.59
C ARG A 187 -5.28 29.27 4.09
N ASP A 188 -5.64 28.12 3.51
CA ASP A 188 -5.32 27.75 2.11
C ASP A 188 -6.59 27.44 1.26
N GLY A 189 -7.78 27.52 1.86
CA GLY A 189 -9.05 27.21 1.19
C GLY A 189 -9.20 25.74 0.78
N VAL A 190 -10.18 25.47 -0.09
CA VAL A 190 -10.45 24.11 -0.61
C VAL A 190 -9.26 23.55 -1.40
N ILE A 191 -8.49 24.41 -2.05
CA ILE A 191 -7.28 24.02 -2.80
C ILE A 191 -6.20 23.48 -1.84
N GLY A 192 -6.11 24.02 -0.63
CA GLY A 192 -5.23 23.53 0.43
C GLY A 192 -5.46 22.07 0.80
N LEU A 193 -6.71 21.61 0.83
CA LEU A 193 -7.08 20.24 1.15
C LEU A 193 -6.67 19.22 0.07
N TYR A 194 -6.54 19.67 -1.18
CA TYR A 194 -6.04 18.85 -2.30
C TYR A 194 -4.57 19.10 -2.62
N ARG A 195 -3.89 19.95 -1.85
CA ARG A 195 -2.48 20.30 -2.05
C ARG A 195 -1.61 19.06 -1.80
N GLY A 196 -0.99 18.57 -2.87
CA GLY A 196 -0.22 17.32 -2.86
C GLY A 196 -0.85 16.19 -3.68
N PHE A 197 -2.09 16.34 -4.15
CA PHE A 197 -2.72 15.37 -5.06
C PHE A 197 -1.93 15.17 -6.34
N VAL A 198 -1.61 16.26 -7.05
CA VAL A 198 -0.86 16.20 -8.31
C VAL A 198 0.55 15.62 -8.11
N PRO A 199 1.38 16.08 -7.14
CA PRO A 199 2.65 15.43 -6.83
C PRO A 199 2.52 13.94 -6.48
N ASN A 200 1.50 13.57 -5.70
CA ASN A 200 1.27 12.18 -5.31
C ASN A 200 0.86 11.31 -6.50
N ALA A 201 -0.03 11.82 -7.37
CA ALA A 201 -0.43 11.14 -8.59
C ALA A 201 0.76 10.96 -9.54
N LEU A 202 1.54 12.03 -9.76
CA LEU A 202 2.73 12.01 -10.61
C LEU A 202 3.82 11.07 -10.06
N LYS A 203 3.90 10.87 -8.73
CA LYS A 203 4.78 9.87 -8.12
C LYS A 203 4.24 8.45 -8.27
N ASN A 204 2.93 8.26 -8.08
CA ASN A 204 2.30 6.95 -8.06
C ASN A 204 2.17 6.34 -9.46
N LEU A 205 2.01 7.17 -10.50
CA LEU A 205 1.90 6.71 -11.89
C LEU A 205 3.17 5.95 -12.33
N PRO A 206 4.39 6.53 -12.31
CA PRO A 206 5.62 5.79 -12.63
C PRO A 206 5.85 4.61 -11.70
N ASN A 207 5.57 4.78 -10.40
CA ASN A 207 5.81 3.71 -9.42
C ASN A 207 4.93 2.48 -9.70
N SER A 208 3.66 2.67 -10.07
CA SER A 208 2.75 1.60 -10.46
C SER A 208 3.13 0.99 -11.81
N SER A 209 3.48 1.82 -12.80
CA SER A 209 3.90 1.34 -14.12
C SER A 209 5.14 0.47 -14.03
N ILE A 210 6.21 0.94 -13.37
CA ILE A 210 7.45 0.17 -13.19
C ILE A 210 7.15 -1.15 -12.48
N ARG A 211 6.35 -1.13 -11.40
CA ARG A 211 6.01 -2.34 -10.66
C ARG A 211 5.30 -3.37 -11.54
N LEU A 212 4.31 -2.95 -12.33
CA LEU A 212 3.56 -3.83 -13.22
C LEU A 212 4.45 -4.35 -14.36
N THR A 213 5.23 -3.49 -15.00
CA THR A 213 6.15 -3.89 -16.06
C THR A 213 7.21 -4.87 -15.57
N THR A 214 7.82 -4.62 -14.41
CA THR A 214 8.78 -5.54 -13.80
C THR A 214 8.12 -6.87 -13.45
N PHE A 215 6.90 -6.85 -12.90
CA PHE A 215 6.16 -8.07 -12.58
C PHE A 215 5.84 -8.91 -13.83
N ASP A 216 5.36 -8.27 -14.90
CA ASP A 216 5.08 -8.95 -16.17
C ASP A 216 6.34 -9.51 -16.83
N PHE A 217 7.45 -8.77 -16.76
CA PHE A 217 8.74 -9.21 -17.26
C PHE A 217 9.24 -10.45 -16.50
N VAL A 218 9.24 -10.40 -15.16
CA VAL A 218 9.65 -11.53 -14.31
C VAL A 218 8.74 -12.75 -14.53
N LYS A 219 7.42 -12.55 -14.65
CA LYS A 219 6.49 -13.64 -14.98
C LYS A 219 6.80 -14.31 -16.30
N ARG A 220 7.11 -13.55 -17.34
CA ARG A 220 7.50 -14.10 -18.65
C ARG A 220 8.78 -14.92 -18.56
N LEU A 221 9.77 -14.44 -17.80
CA LEU A 221 11.01 -15.19 -17.56
C LEU A 221 10.76 -16.51 -16.84
N ILE A 222 9.94 -16.51 -15.78
CA ILE A 222 9.58 -17.73 -15.05
C ILE A 222 8.86 -18.72 -15.97
N ALA A 223 7.87 -18.24 -16.74
CA ALA A 223 7.14 -19.10 -17.67
C ALA A 223 8.02 -19.67 -18.79
N ALA A 224 9.02 -18.91 -19.26
CA ALA A 224 10.00 -19.40 -20.23
C ALA A 224 10.91 -20.47 -19.61
N SER A 225 11.39 -20.23 -18.39
CA SER A 225 12.21 -21.20 -17.65
C SER A 225 11.45 -22.50 -17.35
N GLU A 226 10.16 -22.42 -17.03
CA GLU A 226 9.32 -23.58 -16.75
C GLU A 226 9.10 -24.44 -18.02
N LYS A 227 8.89 -23.79 -19.17
CA LYS A 227 8.81 -24.50 -20.47
C LYS A 227 10.12 -25.19 -20.83
N GLU A 228 11.26 -24.52 -20.63
CA GLU A 228 12.57 -25.10 -20.90
C GLU A 228 12.85 -26.29 -19.98
N PHE A 229 12.50 -26.18 -18.70
CA PHE A 229 12.63 -27.27 -17.74
C PHE A 229 11.77 -28.48 -18.14
N GLN A 230 10.51 -28.27 -18.53
CA GLN A 230 9.61 -29.35 -18.98
C GLN A 230 10.16 -30.04 -20.24
N ARG A 231 10.71 -29.28 -21.20
CA ARG A 231 11.34 -29.83 -22.40
C ARG A 231 12.52 -30.73 -22.07
N ILE A 232 13.42 -30.29 -21.19
CA ILE A 232 14.58 -31.08 -20.75
C ILE A 232 14.14 -32.39 -20.05
N VAL A 233 13.07 -32.32 -19.23
CA VAL A 233 12.51 -33.50 -18.56
C VAL A 233 11.92 -34.49 -19.56
N GLU A 234 11.18 -34.02 -20.58
CA GLU A 234 10.63 -34.87 -21.64
C GLU A 234 11.73 -35.51 -22.50
N GLU A 235 12.74 -34.75 -22.92
CA GLU A 235 13.89 -35.28 -23.67
C GLU A 235 14.65 -36.36 -22.89
N ASN A 236 14.83 -36.17 -21.57
CA ASN A 236 15.44 -37.18 -20.71
C ASN A 236 14.57 -38.43 -20.54
N ARG A 237 13.24 -38.28 -20.44
CA ARG A 237 12.30 -39.41 -20.36
C ARG A 237 12.29 -40.22 -21.66
N HIS A 238 12.37 -39.56 -22.82
CA HIS A 238 12.46 -40.22 -24.12
C HIS A 238 13.76 -41.01 -24.28
N LYS A 239 14.91 -40.44 -23.86
CA LYS A 239 16.20 -41.15 -23.85
C LYS A 239 16.16 -42.40 -22.97
N GLN A 240 15.64 -42.30 -21.75
CA GLN A 240 15.50 -43.46 -20.86
C GLN A 240 14.57 -44.55 -21.41
N SER A 241 13.53 -44.16 -22.16
CA SER A 241 12.61 -45.13 -22.79
C SER A 241 13.26 -45.84 -23.99
N GLN A 242 14.15 -45.18 -24.72
CA GLN A 242 14.92 -45.78 -25.80
C GLN A 242 16.01 -46.73 -25.27
N ASP A 243 16.70 -46.35 -24.19
CA ASP A 243 17.72 -47.19 -23.55
C ASP A 243 17.12 -48.44 -22.88
N ALA A 244 15.86 -48.38 -22.41
CA ALA A 244 15.16 -49.52 -21.81
C ALA A 244 14.57 -50.50 -22.85
N SER A 245 14.53 -50.12 -24.13
CA SER A 245 13.92 -50.90 -25.22
C SER A 245 14.93 -51.55 -26.16
N ASN A 246 16.24 -51.27 -25.98
CA ASN A 246 17.38 -51.93 -26.61
C ASN A 246 18.01 -52.95 -25.66
#